data_AF-A0A961QUB7-F1
#
_entry.id   AF-A0A961QUB7-F1
#
_cell.length_a   1.000
_cell.length_b   1.000
_cell.length_c   1.000
_cell.angle_alpha   90.00
_cell.angle_beta   90.00
_cell.angle_gamma   90.00
#
_symmetry.space_group_name_H-M   'P 1'
#
loop_
_entity.id
_entity.type
_entity.pdbx_description
1 polymer ?
#
loop_
_entity_poly.entity_id
_entity_poly.type
_entity_poly.pdbx_seq_one_letter_code
_entity_poly.pdbx_strand_id
1 'polypeptide(L)' 'AEPWAVSDAPEDFVRRQLRGIVGVRIGIARIDGKRKFSQNQSLADREGVVRGLGASGEPMAAAVAAGIPIGGESA' A
#
# COMPACT_ATOMS: atom_id res chain seq x y z
N ALA A 1 19.69 15.21 16.18
CA ALA A 1 18.76 16.25 15.69
C ALA A 1 17.44 16.00 16.39
N GLU A 2 16.86 17.02 17.00
CA GLU A 2 15.53 16.90 17.62
C GLU A 2 14.45 16.81 16.51
N PRO A 3 13.49 15.86 16.59
CA PRO A 3 12.38 15.79 15.64
C PRO A 3 11.51 17.04 15.68
N TRP A 4 11.06 17.49 14.51
CA TRP A 4 10.17 18.65 14.40
C TRP A 4 8.79 18.36 15.00
N ALA A 5 8.23 19.33 15.72
CA ALA A 5 6.89 19.36 16.25
C ALA A 5 6.09 20.56 15.68
N VAL A 6 4.77 20.42 15.58
CA VAL A 6 3.88 21.51 15.14
C VAL A 6 4.03 22.76 16.01
N SER A 7 4.34 22.58 17.30
CA SER A 7 4.60 23.65 18.27
C SER A 7 5.87 24.46 17.97
N ASP A 8 6.76 23.96 17.10
CA ASP A 8 7.96 24.69 16.69
C ASP A 8 7.64 25.79 15.66
N ALA A 9 6.43 25.78 15.08
CA ALA A 9 5.95 26.84 14.21
C ALA A 9 5.21 27.93 15.00
N PRO A 10 5.31 29.22 14.60
CA PRO A 10 4.52 30.29 15.21
C PRO A 10 3.01 30.00 15.17
N GLU A 11 2.32 30.26 16.28
CA GLU A 11 0.91 29.93 16.44
C GLU A 11 0.02 30.56 15.34
N ASP A 12 0.27 31.83 15.02
CA ASP A 12 -0.46 32.55 13.96
C ASP A 12 -0.24 31.94 12.57
N PHE A 13 0.93 31.38 12.31
CA PHE A 13 1.22 30.69 11.06
C PHE A 13 0.37 29.44 10.94
N VAL A 14 0.32 28.61 12.00
CA VAL A 14 -0.52 27.40 12.05
C VAL A 14 -2.00 27.78 11.89
N ARG A 15 -2.48 28.80 12.62
CA ARG A 15 -3.87 29.27 12.54
C ARG A 15 -4.27 29.74 11.14
N ARG A 16 -3.36 30.40 10.40
CA ARG A 16 -3.60 30.81 9.01
C ARG A 16 -3.67 29.60 8.07
N GLN A 17 -2.75 28.65 8.21
CA GLN A 17 -2.75 27.43 7.38
C GLN A 17 -4.03 26.62 7.57
N LEU A 18 -4.54 26.50 8.80
CA LEU A 18 -5.77 25.79 9.10
C LEU A 18 -7.00 26.37 8.39
N ARG A 19 -7.04 27.69 8.13
CA ARG A 19 -8.16 28.33 7.41
C ARG A 19 -8.28 27.89 5.96
N GLY A 20 -7.18 27.40 5.35
CA GLY A 20 -7.16 26.87 3.99
C GLY A 20 -7.44 25.37 3.90
N ILE A 21 -7.65 24.69 5.03
CA ILE A 21 -7.82 23.24 5.08
C ILE A 21 -9.28 22.90 5.29
N VAL A 22 -9.85 22.12 4.36
CA VAL A 22 -11.19 21.53 4.52
C VAL A 22 -11.03 20.12 5.07
N GLY A 23 -11.48 19.90 6.30
CA GLY A 23 -11.54 18.57 6.89
C GLY A 23 -12.70 17.76 6.32
N VAL A 24 -12.42 16.55 5.84
CA VAL A 24 -13.45 15.59 5.43
C VAL A 24 -13.36 14.32 6.27
N ARG A 25 -14.51 13.70 6.52
CA ARG A 25 -14.59 12.39 7.18
C ARG A 25 -15.41 11.45 6.31
N ILE A 26 -14.82 10.32 5.97
CA ILE A 26 -15.50 9.23 5.28
C ILE A 26 -15.77 8.13 6.31
N GLY A 27 -17.03 7.97 6.69
CA GLY A 27 -17.44 6.84 7.52
C GLY A 27 -17.32 5.55 6.73
N ILE A 28 -16.69 4.53 7.31
CA ILE A 28 -16.60 3.21 6.66
C ILE A 28 -17.99 2.57 6.71
N ALA A 29 -18.63 2.44 5.56
CA ALA A 29 -19.90 1.72 5.44
C ALA A 29 -19.68 0.23 5.11
N ARG A 30 -18.69 -0.07 4.26
CA ARG A 30 -18.32 -1.42 3.81
C ARG A 30 -16.89 -1.40 3.27
N ILE A 31 -16.20 -2.53 3.38
CA ILE A 31 -14.90 -2.76 2.76
C ILE A 31 -15.04 -4.00 1.86
N ASP A 32 -14.71 -3.86 0.59
CA ASP A 32 -14.61 -4.97 -0.36
C ASP A 32 -13.17 -5.08 -0.86
N GLY A 33 -12.57 -6.28 -0.74
CA GLY A 33 -11.22 -6.57 -1.21
C GLY A 33 -11.24 -7.49 -2.43
N LYS A 34 -10.34 -7.26 -3.39
CA LYS A 34 -10.10 -8.17 -4.52
C LYS A 34 -8.62 -8.49 -4.62
N ARG A 35 -8.29 -9.78 -4.61
CA ARG A 35 -6.91 -10.28 -4.71
C ARG A 35 -6.73 -10.99 -6.05
N LYS A 36 -6.15 -10.32 -7.05
CA LYS A 36 -5.79 -10.89 -8.36
C LYS A 36 -4.30 -11.25 -8.41
N PHE A 37 -3.97 -12.48 -8.03
CA PHE A 37 -2.60 -12.95 -7.84
C PHE A 37 -2.37 -14.30 -8.52
N SER A 38 -2.87 -14.43 -9.75
CA SER A 38 -2.67 -15.62 -10.61
C SER A 38 -3.17 -16.94 -10.01
N GLN A 39 -4.19 -16.91 -9.14
CA GLN A 39 -4.74 -18.10 -8.48
C GLN A 39 -5.34 -19.14 -9.45
N ASN A 40 -5.68 -18.72 -10.67
CA ASN A 40 -6.24 -19.59 -11.70
C ASN A 40 -5.18 -20.14 -12.68
N GLN A 41 -3.90 -19.83 -12.47
CA GLN A 41 -2.80 -20.28 -13.35
C GLN A 41 -2.14 -21.55 -12.81
N SER A 42 -1.36 -22.23 -13.65
CA SER A 42 -0.55 -23.38 -13.22
C SER A 42 0.51 -22.97 -12.20
N LEU A 43 1.04 -23.92 -11.41
CA LEU A 43 2.13 -23.64 -10.47
C LEU A 43 3.37 -23.09 -11.21
N ALA A 44 3.72 -23.66 -12.36
CA ALA A 44 4.85 -23.21 -13.17
C ALA A 44 4.70 -21.75 -13.62
N ASP A 45 3.49 -21.33 -14.03
CA ASP A 45 3.23 -19.94 -14.42
C ASP A 45 3.35 -18.99 -13.24
N ARG A 46 2.86 -19.40 -12.06
CA ARG A 46 2.97 -18.62 -10.82
C ARG A 46 4.43 -18.42 -10.42
N GLU A 47 5.23 -19.48 -10.46
CA GLU A 47 6.67 -19.44 -10.20
C GLU A 47 7.40 -18.55 -11.22
N GLY A 48 7.01 -18.63 -12.49
CA GLY A 48 7.51 -17.74 -13.54
C GLY A 48 7.25 -16.27 -13.25
N VAL A 49 6.01 -15.93 -12.87
CA VAL A 49 5.61 -14.57 -12.47
C VAL A 49 6.39 -14.10 -11.24
N VAL A 50 6.54 -14.93 -10.22
CA VAL A 50 7.28 -14.59 -8.98
C VAL A 50 8.73 -14.28 -9.30
N ARG A 51 9.40 -15.10 -10.10
CA ARG A 51 10.79 -14.85 -10.52
C ARG A 51 10.91 -13.57 -11.34
N GLY A 52 10.02 -13.37 -12.33
CA GLY A 52 10.05 -12.19 -13.18
C GLY A 52 9.83 -10.89 -12.41
N LEU A 53 8.82 -10.87 -11.53
CA LEU A 53 8.52 -9.71 -10.69
C LEU A 53 9.58 -9.46 -9.61
N GLY A 54 10.15 -10.52 -9.01
CA GLY A 54 11.22 -10.39 -8.02
C GLY A 54 12.52 -9.84 -8.60
N ALA A 55 12.77 -10.02 -9.90
CA ALA A 55 13.97 -9.57 -10.58
C ALA A 55 13.91 -8.12 -11.09
N SER A 56 12.76 -7.44 -11.01
CA SER A 56 12.59 -6.12 -11.66
C SER A 56 13.23 -4.95 -10.89
N GLY A 57 13.58 -5.14 -9.62
CA GLY A 57 14.07 -4.07 -8.73
C GLY A 57 12.98 -3.06 -8.30
N GLU A 58 11.76 -3.20 -8.81
CA GLU A 58 10.64 -2.32 -8.49
C GLU A 58 9.98 -2.74 -7.18
N PRO A 59 9.90 -1.87 -6.15
CA PRO A 59 9.32 -2.22 -4.86
C PRO A 59 7.89 -2.77 -4.95
N MET A 60 7.09 -2.21 -5.86
CA MET A 60 5.72 -2.69 -6.09
C MET A 60 5.68 -4.09 -6.71
N ALA A 61 6.59 -4.40 -7.63
CA ALA A 61 6.67 -5.73 -8.23
C ALA A 61 7.08 -6.78 -7.21
N ALA A 62 8.03 -6.46 -6.32
CA ALA A 62 8.41 -7.33 -5.21
C ALA A 62 7.23 -7.59 -4.25
N ALA A 63 6.45 -6.56 -3.92
CA ALA A 63 5.25 -6.70 -3.10
C ALA A 63 4.18 -7.59 -3.77
N VAL A 64 3.99 -7.46 -5.09
CA VAL A 64 3.07 -8.32 -5.84
C VAL A 64 3.58 -9.77 -5.88
N ALA A 65 4.87 -9.98 -6.13
CA ALA A 65 5.49 -11.31 -6.15
C ALA A 65 5.28 -12.06 -4.83
N ALA A 66 5.46 -11.37 -3.69
CA ALA A 66 5.24 -11.92 -2.36
C ALA A 66 3.79 -12.36 -2.09
N GLY A 67 2.82 -11.83 -2.84
CA GLY A 67 1.42 -12.17 -2.73
C GLY A 67 0.95 -13.30 -3.66
N ILE A 68 1.80 -13.84 -4.54
CA ILE A 68 1.42 -14.97 -5.42
C ILE A 68 1.42 -16.27 -4.60
N PRO A 69 0.38 -17.13 -4.69
CA PRO A 69 0.36 -18.39 -3.96
C PRO A 69 1.18 -19.47 -4.68
N ILE A 70 2.31 -19.85 -4.06
CA ILE A 70 3.24 -20.88 -4.54
C ILE A 70 3.04 -22.26 -3.86
N GLY A 71 2.16 -22.35 -2.85
CA GLY A 71 1.84 -23.58 -2.13
C GLY A 71 0.37 -24.00 -2.28
N GLY A 72 0.09 -25.29 -2.10
CA GLY A 72 -1.25 -25.84 -2.13
C GLY A 72 -2.01 -25.59 -0.83
N GLU A 73 -2.71 -24.47 -0.75
CA GLU A 73 -4.04 -24.40 -0.14
C GLU A 73 -4.70 -23.08 -0.56
N SER A 74 -5.90 -23.20 -1.13
CA SER A 74 -6.81 -22.08 -1.32
C SER A 74 -7.81 -22.11 -0.18
N ALA A 75 -7.49 -21.42 0.93
CA ALA A 75 -8.42 -20.81 1.86
C ALA A 75 -7.64 -19.86 2.78
#